data_AF-V4LMK2-F1
#
_entry.id   AF-V4LMK2-F1
#
_cell.length_a   1.000
_cell.length_b   1.000
_cell.length_c   1.000
_cell.angle_alpha   90.00
_cell.angle_beta   90.00
_cell.angle_gamma   90.00
#
_symmetry.space_group_name_H-M   'P 1'
#
loop_
_entity.id
_entity.type
_entity.pdbx_description
1 polymer ?
#
loop_
_entity_poly.entity_id
_entity_poly.type
_entity_poly.pdbx_seq_one_letter_code
_entity_poly.pdbx_strand_id
1 'polypeptide(L)'
;MVNWIAGFPLYPLSDPQISLEDKIHFFLNLHRNSSITDNNRKLPFWILWRLWKARNNLLFDRNAISAEDTVKRAWEDTNEWLNSSTNPQCLPQRSQAIITSQRKWLKPARLWVKCNYDSSHHPGNPISGLGWIIHNCQGTFLECGMGKFQGRNTAEETDCTTLIWAMQSSWAMGFKKVEFEGDNLNINRLINSGSSNFRLQHYLEEIKQWRAKFQEVKFSFRHRETNSCAYILAKKAIIDSREWFIYHICPQFLYDAVNNDSSCLD
;
A
#
# COMPACT_ATOMS: atom_id res chain seq x y z
N MET A 1 -11.52 32.95 25.23
CA MET A 1 -10.40 32.68 24.31
C MET A 1 -10.72 31.35 23.65
N VAL A 2 -11.23 31.37 22.41
CA VAL A 2 -11.68 30.16 21.71
C VAL A 2 -10.42 29.42 21.27
N ASN A 3 -10.17 28.24 21.84
CA ASN A 3 -9.01 27.43 21.48
C ASN A 3 -9.17 26.96 20.03
N TRP A 4 -8.34 27.49 19.15
CA TRP A 4 -8.21 27.02 17.77
C TRP A 4 -7.13 25.95 17.75
N ILE A 5 -7.53 24.68 17.67
CA ILE A 5 -6.63 23.65 17.15
C ILE A 5 -7.16 23.31 15.76
N ALA A 6 -6.33 23.52 14.73
CA ALA A 6 -6.60 23.17 13.33
C ALA A 6 -7.63 23.99 12.53
N GLY A 7 -8.04 25.18 13.00
CA GLY A 7 -8.70 26.19 12.14
C GLY A 7 -10.19 26.00 11.81
N PHE A 8 -10.92 25.17 12.57
CA PHE A 8 -12.37 25.00 12.43
C PHE A 8 -13.10 25.09 13.79
N PRO A 9 -14.41 25.44 13.82
CA PRO A 9 -15.12 25.65 15.07
C PRO A 9 -15.28 24.33 15.86
N LEU A 10 -14.62 24.26 17.01
CA LEU A 10 -14.67 23.11 17.93
C LEU A 10 -15.96 23.03 18.76
N TYR A 11 -16.78 24.08 18.77
CA TYR A 11 -17.93 24.22 19.67
C TYR A 11 -18.89 23.00 19.65
N PRO A 12 -19.27 22.41 18.49
CA PRO A 12 -20.12 21.22 18.46
C PRO A 12 -19.41 19.93 18.91
N LEU A 13 -18.08 19.90 18.85
CA LEU A 13 -17.28 18.69 19.07
C LEU A 13 -16.89 18.52 20.54
N SER A 14 -16.60 19.64 21.20
CA SER A 14 -16.26 19.69 22.62
C SER A 14 -17.46 19.58 23.56
N ASP A 15 -18.68 19.77 23.07
CA ASP A 15 -19.89 19.65 23.89
C ASP A 15 -20.22 18.16 24.17
N PRO A 16 -20.21 17.72 25.44
CA PRO A 16 -20.57 16.35 25.81
C PRO A 16 -22.07 16.04 25.69
N GLN A 17 -22.95 17.04 25.56
CA GLN A 17 -24.40 16.83 25.40
C GLN A 17 -24.81 16.50 23.97
N ILE A 18 -23.94 16.76 22.99
CA ILE A 18 -24.19 16.45 21.58
C ILE A 18 -23.85 14.98 21.33
N SER A 19 -24.78 14.24 20.71
CA SER A 19 -24.59 12.83 20.39
C SER A 19 -23.44 12.62 19.41
N LEU A 20 -22.85 11.42 19.41
CA LEU A 20 -21.82 11.06 18.42
C LEU A 20 -22.35 11.16 16.99
N GLU A 21 -23.61 10.78 16.79
CA GLU A 21 -24.30 10.83 15.49
C GLU A 21 -24.40 12.27 14.97
N ASP A 22 -24.81 13.21 15.83
CA ASP A 22 -24.88 14.63 15.49
C ASP A 22 -23.50 15.23 15.17
N LYS A 23 -22.44 14.79 15.87
CA LYS A 23 -21.05 15.18 15.57
C LYS A 23 -20.60 14.68 14.21
N ILE A 24 -20.98 13.45 13.84
CA ILE A 24 -20.69 12.90 12.50
C ILE A 24 -21.48 13.65 11.44
N HIS A 25 -22.77 13.92 11.67
CA HIS A 25 -23.59 14.72 10.76
C HIS A 25 -23.02 16.13 10.55
N PHE A 26 -22.49 16.75 11.61
CA PHE A 26 -21.81 18.03 11.50
C PHE A 26 -20.60 17.95 10.55
N PHE A 27 -19.74 16.95 10.66
CA PHE A 27 -18.61 16.76 9.74
C PHE A 27 -19.05 16.52 8.29
N LEU A 28 -20.09 15.73 8.08
CA LEU A 28 -20.65 15.46 6.75
C LEU A 28 -21.26 16.72 6.12
N ASN A 29 -21.93 17.55 6.92
CA ASN A 29 -22.49 18.83 6.46
C ASN A 29 -21.39 19.86 6.18
N LEU A 30 -20.35 19.93 7.02
CA LEU A 30 -19.17 20.76 6.81
C LEU A 30 -18.46 20.38 5.51
N HIS A 31 -18.35 19.09 5.20
CA HIS A 31 -17.78 18.60 3.95
C HIS A 31 -18.53 19.12 2.71
N ARG A 32 -19.84 19.31 2.80
CA ARG A 32 -20.70 19.75 1.68
C ARG A 32 -20.78 21.27 1.54
N ASN A 33 -20.33 22.02 2.54
CA ASN A 33 -20.42 23.47 2.53
C ASN A 33 -19.31 24.09 1.65
N SER A 34 -19.71 24.66 0.51
CA SER A 34 -18.81 25.32 -0.44
C SER A 34 -18.31 26.69 0.00
N SER A 35 -18.85 27.26 1.09
CA SER A 35 -18.39 28.56 1.63
C SER A 35 -17.10 28.43 2.48
N ILE A 36 -16.63 27.21 2.74
CA ILE A 36 -15.45 26.91 3.56
C ILE A 36 -14.32 26.42 2.65
N THR A 37 -13.07 26.74 3.00
CA THR A 37 -11.90 26.28 2.24
C THR A 37 -11.85 24.75 2.18
N ASP A 38 -11.37 24.25 1.04
CA ASP A 38 -11.26 22.82 0.76
C ASP A 38 -10.42 22.05 1.79
N ASN A 39 -9.39 22.69 2.34
CA ASN A 39 -8.60 22.17 3.45
C ASN A 39 -9.48 21.96 4.69
N ASN A 40 -10.20 22.99 5.12
CA ASN A 40 -11.02 22.93 6.33
C ASN A 40 -12.22 21.97 6.18
N ARG A 41 -12.72 21.75 4.95
CA ARG A 41 -13.77 20.76 4.66
C ARG A 41 -13.32 19.30 4.79
N LYS A 42 -12.05 19.02 4.50
CA LYS A 42 -11.52 17.65 4.37
C LYS A 42 -10.66 17.24 5.57
N LEU A 43 -10.00 18.18 6.21
CA LEU A 43 -9.13 17.97 7.37
C LEU A 43 -9.77 17.16 8.51
N PRO A 44 -11.05 17.34 8.88
CA PRO A 44 -11.65 16.54 9.96
C PRO A 44 -11.66 15.03 9.71
N PHE A 45 -11.86 14.60 8.45
CA PHE A 45 -11.84 13.19 8.08
C PHE A 45 -10.42 12.62 8.19
N TRP A 46 -9.42 13.41 7.80
CA TRP A 46 -8.01 13.06 7.94
C TRP A 46 -7.58 12.97 9.41
N ILE A 47 -8.12 13.84 10.28
CA ILE A 47 -7.90 13.77 11.73
C ILE A 47 -8.51 12.48 12.30
N LEU A 48 -9.75 12.14 11.95
CA LEU A 48 -10.39 10.89 12.40
C LEU A 48 -9.59 9.65 11.97
N TRP A 49 -9.13 9.64 10.72
CA TRP A 49 -8.26 8.59 10.19
C TRP A 49 -6.93 8.50 10.94
N ARG A 50 -6.29 9.64 11.23
CA ARG A 50 -5.01 9.71 11.95
C ARG A 50 -5.15 9.32 13.42
N LEU A 51 -6.24 9.68 14.08
CA LEU A 51 -6.56 9.22 15.45
C LEU A 51 -6.77 7.72 15.51
N TRP A 52 -7.48 7.14 14.54
CA TRP A 52 -7.63 5.69 14.42
C TRP A 52 -6.28 4.99 14.25
N LYS A 53 -5.40 5.51 13.39
CA LYS A 53 -4.03 4.99 13.22
C LYS A 53 -3.17 5.14 14.46
N ALA A 54 -3.21 6.29 15.13
CA ALA A 54 -2.46 6.53 16.37
C ALA A 54 -2.89 5.55 17.49
N ARG A 55 -4.20 5.28 17.61
CA ARG A 55 -4.72 4.27 18.52
C ARG A 55 -4.23 2.86 18.14
N ASN A 56 -4.23 2.50 16.86
CA ASN A 56 -3.77 1.18 16.42
C ASN A 56 -2.27 0.99 16.66
N ASN A 57 -1.44 1.98 16.32
CA ASN A 57 0.00 1.92 16.57
C ASN A 57 0.31 1.80 18.07
N LEU A 58 -0.47 2.46 18.92
CA LEU A 58 -0.34 2.29 20.37
C LEU A 58 -0.68 0.86 20.82
N LEU A 59 -1.76 0.29 20.27
CA LEU A 59 -2.25 -1.04 20.66
C LEU A 59 -1.37 -2.19 20.14
N PHE A 60 -0.87 -2.09 18.91
CA PHE A 60 -0.17 -3.19 18.24
C PHE A 60 1.36 -3.04 18.28
N ASP A 61 1.86 -1.81 18.16
CA ASP A 61 3.31 -1.54 18.07
C ASP A 61 3.87 -0.86 19.34
N ARG A 62 3.04 -0.62 20.36
CA ARG A 62 3.36 0.15 21.58
C ARG A 62 3.96 1.53 21.29
N ASN A 63 3.64 2.07 20.11
CA ASN A 63 4.19 3.33 19.64
C ASN A 63 3.16 4.45 19.81
N ALA A 64 3.42 5.35 20.76
CA ALA A 64 2.57 6.50 21.02
C ALA A 64 2.91 7.66 20.07
N ILE A 65 1.96 8.03 19.22
CA ILE A 65 2.08 9.22 18.37
C ILE A 65 1.51 10.42 19.14
N SER A 66 2.24 11.53 19.18
CA SER A 66 1.79 12.75 19.84
C SER A 66 0.53 13.33 19.15
N ALA A 67 -0.28 14.08 19.89
CA ALA A 67 -1.45 14.75 19.32
C ALA A 67 -1.05 15.81 18.27
N GLU A 68 0.08 16.49 18.49
CA GLU A 68 0.66 17.47 17.57
C GLU A 68 1.08 16.82 16.25
N ASP A 69 1.79 15.68 16.31
CA ASP A 69 2.18 14.92 15.12
C ASP A 69 0.96 14.35 14.37
N THR A 70 -0.06 13.93 15.11
CA THR A 70 -1.33 13.47 14.53
C THR A 70 -1.99 14.57 13.70
N VAL A 71 -2.08 15.79 14.26
CA VAL A 71 -2.67 16.95 13.58
C VAL A 71 -1.81 17.40 12.40
N LYS A 72 -0.48 17.50 12.59
CA LYS A 72 0.46 17.86 11.54
C LYS A 72 0.34 16.91 10.33
N ARG A 73 0.37 15.61 10.58
CA ARG A 73 0.22 14.59 9.52
C ARG A 73 -1.14 14.62 8.85
N ALA A 74 -2.22 14.89 9.60
CA ALA A 74 -3.54 15.08 9.00
C ALA A 74 -3.57 16.29 8.06
N TRP A 75 -2.87 17.37 8.42
CA TRP A 75 -2.75 18.58 7.61
C TRP A 75 -1.93 18.35 6.34
N GLU A 76 -0.80 17.66 6.46
CA GLU A 76 0.03 17.22 5.33
C GLU A 76 -0.77 16.36 4.35
N ASP A 77 -1.46 15.32 4.85
CA ASP A 77 -2.31 14.45 4.02
C ASP A 77 -3.43 15.23 3.30
N THR A 78 -4.03 16.21 3.99
CA THR A 78 -5.12 17.02 3.42
C THR A 78 -4.62 17.86 2.25
N ASN A 79 -3.48 18.53 2.38
CA ASN A 79 -2.92 19.33 1.29
C ASN A 79 -2.44 18.47 0.14
N GLU A 80 -1.82 17.33 0.42
CA GLU A 80 -1.39 16.39 -0.60
C GLU A 80 -2.58 15.91 -1.45
N TRP A 81 -3.70 15.58 -0.81
CA TRP A 81 -4.95 15.22 -1.48
C TRP A 81 -5.52 16.34 -2.36
N LEU A 82 -5.47 17.59 -1.89
CA LEU A 82 -5.97 18.73 -2.66
C LEU A 82 -5.09 19.07 -3.87
N ASN A 83 -3.77 19.00 -3.69
CA ASN A 83 -2.80 19.32 -4.72
C ASN A 83 -2.80 18.28 -5.85
N SER A 84 -3.06 17.00 -5.52
CA SER A 84 -3.24 15.93 -6.50
C SER A 84 -4.57 16.01 -7.25
N SER A 85 -5.59 16.63 -6.67
CA SER A 85 -6.91 16.81 -7.30
C SER A 85 -6.97 18.01 -8.26
N THR A 86 -6.01 18.93 -8.21
CA THR A 86 -6.04 20.20 -8.97
C THR A 86 -5.10 20.26 -10.17
N ASN A 87 -4.25 19.24 -10.39
CA ASN A 87 -3.23 19.27 -11.44
C ASN A 87 -3.30 18.04 -12.38
N PRO A 88 -4.22 18.00 -13.35
CA PRO A 88 -4.15 17.06 -14.46
C PRO A 88 -3.12 17.58 -15.46
N GLN A 89 -1.82 17.42 -15.19
CA GLN A 89 -0.81 17.66 -16.22
C GLN A 89 -0.81 16.48 -17.21
N CYS A 90 -1.53 16.66 -18.31
CA CYS A 90 -1.34 15.92 -19.55
C CYS A 90 0.11 16.14 -20.04
N LEU A 91 0.89 15.06 -20.10
CA LEU A 91 2.18 15.03 -20.79
C LEU A 91 2.09 14.15 -22.04
N PRO A 92 2.92 14.40 -23.08
CA PRO A 92 2.60 14.07 -24.46
C PRO A 92 2.69 12.57 -24.73
N GLN A 93 1.72 12.05 -25.48
CA GLN A 93 1.75 10.71 -26.06
C GLN A 93 3.02 10.54 -26.92
N ARG A 94 3.96 9.74 -26.43
CA ARG A 94 5.05 9.22 -27.27
C ARG A 94 4.53 7.97 -27.98
N SER A 95 4.54 8.04 -29.30
CA SER A 95 4.11 7.02 -30.27
C SER A 95 4.39 5.59 -29.84
N GLN A 96 3.33 4.79 -29.76
CA GLN A 96 3.34 3.37 -29.43
C GLN A 96 4.03 2.56 -30.54
N ALA A 97 5.19 1.99 -30.22
CA ALA A 97 5.63 0.77 -30.88
C ALA A 97 4.70 -0.37 -30.44
N ILE A 98 4.31 -1.24 -31.38
CA ILE A 98 3.46 -2.40 -31.15
C ILE A 98 4.20 -3.36 -30.21
N ILE A 99 3.94 -3.24 -28.90
CA ILE A 99 4.39 -4.20 -27.90
C ILE A 99 3.41 -5.36 -27.93
N THR A 100 3.93 -6.54 -28.27
CA THR A 100 3.22 -7.82 -28.24
C THR A 100 2.49 -8.00 -26.91
N SER A 101 1.22 -8.41 -26.99
CA SER A 101 0.27 -8.51 -25.86
C SER A 101 0.73 -9.37 -24.67
N GLN A 102 1.79 -10.16 -24.83
CA GLN A 102 2.33 -11.01 -23.76
C GLN A 102 3.14 -10.26 -22.67
N ARG A 103 3.50 -8.98 -22.90
CA ARG A 103 4.31 -8.19 -21.95
C ARG A 103 3.53 -7.16 -21.13
N LYS A 104 2.20 -7.22 -21.13
CA LYS A 104 1.38 -6.28 -20.36
C LYS A 104 0.96 -6.87 -19.02
N TRP A 105 0.91 -6.04 -17.98
CA TRP A 105 0.35 -6.43 -16.70
C TRP A 105 -1.15 -6.74 -16.85
N LEU A 106 -1.62 -7.78 -16.16
CA LEU A 106 -3.02 -8.23 -16.26
C LEU A 106 -3.77 -7.97 -14.97
N LYS A 107 -4.92 -7.31 -15.10
CA LYS A 107 -5.86 -7.07 -13.99
C LYS A 107 -6.35 -8.40 -13.40
N PRO A 108 -6.56 -8.48 -12.08
CA PRO A 108 -7.15 -9.67 -11.47
C PRO A 108 -8.64 -9.77 -11.79
N ALA A 109 -9.19 -10.95 -11.56
CA ALA A 109 -10.63 -11.19 -11.70
C ALA A 109 -11.48 -10.27 -10.79
N ARG A 110 -12.74 -10.06 -11.15
CA ARG A 110 -13.68 -9.27 -10.33
C ARG A 110 -13.74 -9.82 -8.90
N LEU A 111 -13.78 -8.91 -7.91
CA LEU A 111 -13.75 -9.21 -6.46
C LEU A 111 -12.39 -9.70 -5.91
N TRP A 112 -11.36 -9.75 -6.75
CA TRP A 112 -9.99 -10.01 -6.33
C TRP A 112 -9.18 -8.72 -6.30
N VAL A 113 -8.20 -8.70 -5.41
CA VAL A 113 -7.07 -7.76 -5.50
C VAL A 113 -5.85 -8.52 -5.97
N LYS A 114 -4.95 -7.86 -6.69
CA LYS A 114 -3.66 -8.40 -7.11
C LYS A 114 -2.56 -7.72 -6.32
N CYS A 115 -1.73 -8.50 -5.66
CA CYS A 115 -0.55 -8.06 -4.96
C CYS A 115 0.69 -8.50 -5.73
N ASN A 116 1.34 -7.55 -6.39
CA ASN A 116 2.63 -7.77 -7.04
C ASN A 116 3.74 -7.60 -6.00
N TYR A 117 4.71 -8.51 -5.96
CA TYR A 117 5.84 -8.44 -5.03
C TYR A 117 7.17 -8.71 -5.75
N ASP A 118 8.24 -8.08 -5.29
CA ASP A 118 9.61 -8.30 -5.79
C ASP A 118 10.62 -8.08 -4.66
N SER A 119 11.78 -8.69 -4.82
CA SER A 119 12.91 -8.53 -3.92
C SER A 119 14.15 -7.97 -4.64
N SER A 120 15.00 -7.30 -3.87
CA SER A 120 16.29 -6.81 -4.35
C SER A 120 17.38 -7.31 -3.42
N HIS A 121 18.12 -8.31 -3.89
CA HIS A 121 19.27 -8.88 -3.19
C HIS A 121 20.51 -8.74 -4.07
N HIS A 122 21.62 -8.33 -3.48
CA HIS A 122 22.93 -8.28 -4.14
C HIS A 122 23.91 -9.15 -3.36
N PRO A 123 24.57 -10.14 -3.99
CA PRO A 123 25.59 -10.94 -3.34
C PRO A 123 26.67 -10.05 -2.70
N GLY A 124 26.95 -10.27 -1.42
CA GLY A 124 27.90 -9.48 -0.64
C GLY A 124 27.31 -8.24 0.05
N ASN A 125 26.07 -7.85 -0.24
CA ASN A 125 25.35 -6.86 0.56
C ASN A 125 24.52 -7.58 1.64
N PRO A 126 24.73 -7.29 2.94
CA PRO A 126 23.91 -7.89 4.00
C PRO A 126 22.45 -7.45 3.96
N ILE A 127 22.16 -6.31 3.33
CA ILE A 127 20.82 -5.70 3.25
C ILE A 127 20.14 -6.12 1.95
N SER A 128 18.95 -6.68 2.10
CA SER A 128 18.03 -6.95 0.99
C SER A 128 16.81 -6.05 1.09
N GLY A 129 16.33 -5.58 -0.05
CA GLY A 129 15.09 -4.83 -0.17
C GLY A 129 13.92 -5.73 -0.55
N LEU A 130 12.74 -5.41 -0.05
CA LEU A 130 11.47 -5.99 -0.46
C LEU A 130 10.50 -4.87 -0.87
N GLY A 131 9.62 -5.18 -1.82
CA GLY A 131 8.62 -4.26 -2.32
C GLY A 131 7.36 -5.01 -2.74
N TRP A 132 6.19 -4.44 -2.43
CA TRP A 132 4.91 -4.97 -2.86
C TRP A 132 3.92 -3.86 -3.16
N ILE A 133 3.01 -4.10 -4.10
CA ILE A 133 1.96 -3.17 -4.51
C ILE A 133 0.66 -3.92 -4.76
N ILE A 134 -0.46 -3.31 -4.38
CA ILE A 134 -1.78 -3.92 -4.45
C ILE A 134 -2.68 -3.06 -5.34
N HIS A 135 -3.30 -3.72 -6.32
CA HIS A 135 -4.29 -3.15 -7.21
C HIS A 135 -5.64 -3.86 -7.05
N ASN A 136 -6.74 -3.13 -7.24
CA ASN A 136 -8.07 -3.72 -7.33
C ASN A 136 -8.31 -4.39 -8.70
N CYS A 137 -9.49 -4.98 -8.89
CA CYS A 137 -9.89 -5.60 -10.16
C CYS A 137 -10.05 -4.64 -11.34
N GLN A 138 -10.01 -3.33 -11.11
CA GLN A 138 -9.99 -2.31 -12.16
C GLN A 138 -8.57 -1.85 -12.50
N GLY A 139 -7.55 -2.39 -11.83
CA GLY A 139 -6.16 -1.94 -11.94
C GLY A 139 -5.85 -0.67 -11.15
N THR A 140 -6.78 -0.18 -10.33
CA THR A 140 -6.54 1.00 -9.48
C THR A 140 -5.62 0.64 -8.33
N PHE A 141 -4.60 1.46 -8.12
CA PHE A 141 -3.74 1.40 -6.93
C PHE A 141 -4.58 1.44 -5.64
N LEU A 142 -4.27 0.56 -4.70
CA LEU A 142 -4.87 0.56 -3.36
C LEU A 142 -3.83 0.89 -2.29
N GLU A 143 -2.71 0.16 -2.27
CA GLU A 143 -1.64 0.32 -1.30
C GLU A 143 -0.34 -0.23 -1.88
N CYS A 144 0.81 0.28 -1.44
CA CYS A 144 2.08 -0.39 -1.62
C CYS A 144 2.95 -0.29 -0.37
N GLY A 145 3.94 -1.17 -0.26
CA GLY A 145 4.92 -1.12 0.81
C GLY A 145 6.31 -1.47 0.31
N MET A 146 7.28 -1.05 1.10
CA MET A 146 8.67 -1.37 0.88
C MET A 146 9.39 -1.52 2.23
N GLY A 147 10.48 -2.26 2.25
CA GLY A 147 11.25 -2.45 3.47
C GLY A 147 12.54 -3.21 3.26
N LYS A 148 13.31 -3.30 4.32
CA LYS A 148 14.62 -3.92 4.34
C LYS A 148 14.67 -5.03 5.35
N PHE A 149 15.53 -6.00 5.07
CA PHE A 149 15.89 -7.02 6.04
C PHE A 149 17.30 -7.52 5.76
N GLN A 150 17.83 -8.27 6.72
CA GLN A 150 19.15 -8.89 6.63
C GLN A 150 19.06 -10.40 6.88
N GLY A 151 20.14 -11.10 6.58
CA GLY A 151 20.30 -12.51 6.95
C GLY A 151 19.57 -13.51 6.04
N ARG A 152 19.43 -13.18 4.75
CA ARG A 152 19.05 -14.16 3.72
C ARG A 152 20.23 -14.40 2.79
N ASN A 153 20.44 -15.67 2.48
CA ASN A 153 21.62 -16.16 1.79
C ASN A 153 21.34 -16.48 0.31
N THR A 154 20.08 -16.52 -0.11
CA THR A 154 19.68 -16.82 -1.50
C THR A 154 18.56 -15.90 -1.98
N ALA A 155 18.42 -15.80 -3.30
CA ALA A 155 17.31 -15.07 -3.91
C ALA A 155 15.96 -15.70 -3.52
N GLU A 156 15.86 -17.02 -3.47
CA GLU A 156 14.66 -17.74 -3.08
C GLU A 156 14.22 -17.45 -1.64
N GLU A 157 15.17 -17.42 -0.70
CA GLU A 157 14.88 -17.03 0.69
C GLU A 157 14.38 -15.57 0.79
N THR A 158 14.94 -14.70 -0.06
CA THR A 158 14.59 -13.28 -0.14
C THR A 158 13.18 -13.11 -0.71
N ASP A 159 12.86 -13.79 -1.82
CA ASP A 159 11.54 -13.76 -2.45
C ASP A 159 10.45 -14.36 -1.56
N CYS A 160 10.74 -15.46 -0.88
CA CYS A 160 9.85 -16.03 0.13
C CYS A 160 9.55 -15.04 1.25
N THR A 161 10.58 -14.34 1.75
CA THR A 161 10.43 -13.32 2.80
C THR A 161 9.57 -12.16 2.30
N THR A 162 9.83 -11.65 1.09
CA THR A 162 9.02 -10.59 0.46
C THR A 162 7.55 -11.03 0.33
N LEU A 163 7.29 -12.24 -0.14
CA LEU A 163 5.93 -12.77 -0.27
C LEU A 163 5.22 -12.82 1.09
N ILE A 164 5.89 -13.29 2.15
CA ILE A 164 5.32 -13.33 3.49
C ILE A 164 4.93 -11.93 3.96
N TRP A 165 5.78 -10.93 3.76
CA TRP A 165 5.46 -9.52 4.08
C TRP A 165 4.27 -9.00 3.29
N ALA A 166 4.22 -9.28 1.98
CA ALA A 166 3.10 -8.92 1.13
C ALA A 166 1.78 -9.57 1.59
N MET A 167 1.82 -10.84 2.01
CA MET A 167 0.68 -11.55 2.59
C MET A 167 0.25 -10.94 3.92
N GLN A 168 1.19 -10.62 4.80
CA GLN A 168 0.92 -9.98 6.09
C GLN A 168 0.23 -8.62 5.92
N SER A 169 0.78 -7.76 5.06
CA SER A 169 0.19 -6.45 4.73
C SER A 169 -1.19 -6.60 4.10
N SER A 170 -1.35 -7.49 3.11
CA SER A 170 -2.65 -7.75 2.47
C SER A 170 -3.71 -8.23 3.46
N TRP A 171 -3.33 -9.10 4.39
CA TRP A 171 -4.23 -9.60 5.43
C TRP A 171 -4.60 -8.51 6.45
N ALA A 172 -3.62 -7.69 6.86
CA ALA A 172 -3.82 -6.58 7.80
C ALA A 172 -4.79 -5.52 7.26
N MET A 173 -4.79 -5.30 5.95
CA MET A 173 -5.79 -4.45 5.27
C MET A 173 -7.19 -5.07 5.16
N GLY A 174 -7.34 -6.34 5.54
CA GLY A 174 -8.63 -7.03 5.52
C GLY A 174 -9.02 -7.61 4.16
N PHE A 175 -8.10 -7.66 3.18
CA PHE A 175 -8.38 -8.31 1.90
C PHE A 175 -8.65 -9.80 2.08
N LYS A 176 -9.69 -10.30 1.41
CA LYS A 176 -10.16 -11.70 1.56
C LYS A 176 -9.76 -12.60 0.40
N LYS A 177 -9.74 -12.06 -0.83
CA LYS A 177 -9.36 -12.78 -2.06
C LYS A 177 -8.19 -12.06 -2.73
N VAL A 178 -7.02 -12.69 -2.73
CA VAL A 178 -5.77 -12.06 -3.18
C VAL A 178 -5.03 -12.95 -4.17
N GLU A 179 -4.63 -12.38 -5.30
CA GLU A 179 -3.67 -12.99 -6.21
C GLU A 179 -2.29 -12.39 -5.93
N PHE A 180 -1.35 -13.20 -5.43
CA PHE A 180 0.04 -12.80 -5.26
C PHE A 180 0.84 -13.15 -6.52
N GLU A 181 1.42 -12.15 -7.17
CA GLU A 181 2.17 -12.29 -8.42
C GLU A 181 3.64 -11.88 -8.20
N GLY A 182 4.57 -12.80 -8.46
CA GLY A 182 6.01 -12.57 -8.32
C GLY A 182 6.79 -13.08 -9.54
N ASP A 183 8.10 -12.83 -9.58
CA ASP A 183 8.96 -13.13 -10.73
C ASP A 183 9.89 -14.34 -10.54
N ASN A 184 9.72 -15.10 -9.45
CA ASN A 184 10.45 -16.34 -9.22
C ASN A 184 9.61 -17.58 -9.55
N LEU A 185 9.89 -18.16 -10.72
CA LEU A 185 9.18 -19.35 -11.22
C LEU A 185 9.37 -20.57 -10.30
N ASN A 186 10.53 -20.72 -9.66
CA ASN A 186 10.81 -21.85 -8.78
C ASN A 186 9.95 -21.78 -7.51
N ILE A 187 9.89 -20.60 -6.87
CA ILE A 187 9.02 -20.35 -5.71
C ILE A 187 7.56 -20.60 -6.07
N ASN A 188 7.11 -20.05 -7.21
CA ASN A 188 5.73 -20.26 -7.65
C ASN A 188 5.40 -21.74 -7.84
N ARG A 189 6.30 -22.51 -8.47
CA ARG A 189 6.16 -23.97 -8.62
C ARG A 189 6.07 -24.67 -7.27
N LEU A 190 7.02 -24.43 -6.36
CA LEU A 190 7.06 -25.06 -5.04
C LEU A 190 5.76 -24.82 -4.25
N ILE A 191 5.25 -23.59 -4.26
CA ILE A 191 4.01 -23.24 -3.56
C ILE A 191 2.79 -23.91 -4.18
N ASN A 192 2.70 -23.93 -5.52
CA ASN A 192 1.52 -24.44 -6.23
C ASN A 192 1.49 -25.97 -6.32
N SER A 193 2.63 -26.64 -6.48
CA SER A 193 2.72 -28.12 -6.49
C SER A 193 2.73 -28.72 -5.08
N GLY A 194 2.95 -27.91 -4.04
CA GLY A 194 3.16 -28.41 -2.69
C GLY A 194 4.47 -29.17 -2.50
N SER A 195 5.42 -29.03 -3.44
CA SER A 195 6.73 -29.69 -3.39
C SER A 195 7.57 -29.15 -2.23
N SER A 196 8.40 -30.02 -1.66
CA SER A 196 9.29 -29.67 -0.55
C SER A 196 10.65 -29.20 -1.05
N ASN A 197 11.20 -28.17 -0.40
CA ASN A 197 12.61 -27.82 -0.49
C ASN A 197 13.09 -27.61 0.95
N PHE A 198 14.01 -28.46 1.41
CA PHE A 198 14.47 -28.45 2.81
C PHE A 198 14.96 -27.07 3.27
N ARG A 199 15.67 -26.33 2.41
CA ARG A 199 16.19 -25.01 2.71
C ARG A 199 15.10 -23.94 2.84
N LEU A 200 14.00 -24.12 2.11
CA LEU A 200 12.88 -23.16 2.07
C LEU A 200 11.70 -23.62 2.94
N GLN A 201 11.82 -24.76 3.62
CA GLN A 201 10.69 -25.46 4.24
C GLN A 201 9.95 -24.58 5.24
N HIS A 202 10.66 -23.85 6.11
CA HIS A 202 10.01 -22.96 7.09
C HIS A 202 9.28 -21.79 6.42
N TYR A 203 9.83 -21.21 5.34
CA TYR A 203 9.11 -20.18 4.58
C TYR A 203 7.87 -20.74 3.90
N LEU A 204 7.97 -21.92 3.30
CA LEU A 204 6.83 -22.58 2.63
C LEU A 204 5.73 -22.92 3.65
N GLU A 205 6.08 -23.33 4.86
CA GLU A 205 5.14 -23.54 5.96
C GLU A 205 4.49 -22.23 6.42
N GLU A 206 5.27 -21.16 6.56
CA GLU A 206 4.74 -19.84 6.91
C GLU A 206 3.79 -19.30 5.84
N ILE A 207 4.13 -19.43 4.55
CA ILE A 207 3.27 -19.08 3.41
C ILE A 207 1.97 -19.90 3.46
N LYS A 208 2.04 -21.20 3.76
CA LYS A 208 0.85 -22.06 3.92
C LYS A 208 -0.03 -21.59 5.09
N GLN A 209 0.56 -21.22 6.23
CA GLN A 209 -0.17 -20.70 7.38
C GLN A 209 -0.86 -19.38 7.06
N TRP A 210 -0.17 -18.45 6.38
CA TRP A 210 -0.78 -17.19 5.94
C TRP A 210 -1.87 -17.41 4.91
N ARG A 211 -1.66 -18.32 3.94
CA ARG A 211 -2.66 -18.69 2.93
C ARG A 211 -3.99 -19.10 3.57
N ALA A 212 -3.95 -19.87 4.66
CA ALA A 212 -5.12 -20.36 5.37
C ALA A 212 -5.94 -19.25 6.06
N LYS A 213 -5.39 -18.04 6.25
CA LYS A 213 -6.10 -16.90 6.86
C LYS A 213 -6.97 -16.11 5.87
N PHE A 214 -6.76 -16.29 4.57
CA PHE A 214 -7.55 -15.66 3.51
C PHE A 214 -8.73 -16.55 3.12
N GLN A 215 -9.76 -15.96 2.52
CA GLN A 215 -10.85 -16.73 1.94
C GLN A 215 -10.37 -17.50 0.71
N GLU A 216 -9.64 -16.83 -0.19
CA GLU A 216 -9.04 -17.44 -1.37
C GLU A 216 -7.70 -16.76 -1.72
N VAL A 217 -6.74 -17.57 -2.17
CA VAL A 217 -5.41 -17.09 -2.59
C VAL A 217 -4.98 -17.79 -3.86
N LYS A 218 -4.41 -17.02 -4.79
CA LYS A 218 -3.73 -17.51 -5.99
C LYS A 218 -2.27 -17.05 -5.98
N PHE A 219 -1.37 -17.89 -6.46
CA PHE A 219 0.03 -17.53 -6.69
C PHE A 219 0.32 -17.61 -8.18
N SER A 220 0.66 -16.48 -8.81
CA SER A 220 0.98 -16.40 -10.23
C SER A 220 2.43 -15.96 -10.45
N PHE A 221 3.00 -16.40 -11.58
CA PHE A 221 4.33 -16.04 -12.00
C PHE A 221 4.23 -15.07 -13.16
N ARG A 222 5.09 -14.05 -13.16
CA ARG A 222 5.28 -13.19 -14.32
C ARG A 222 6.72 -12.74 -14.48
N HIS A 223 7.14 -12.52 -15.72
CA HIS A 223 8.49 -12.01 -15.98
C HIS A 223 8.67 -10.60 -15.41
N ARG A 224 9.87 -10.35 -14.87
CA ARG A 224 10.26 -9.09 -14.20
C ARG A 224 9.93 -7.82 -14.99
N GLU A 225 10.00 -7.87 -16.31
CA GLU A 225 9.66 -6.78 -17.23
C GLU A 225 8.25 -6.20 -17.00
N THR A 226 7.35 -7.02 -16.44
CA THR A 226 5.94 -6.69 -16.18
C THR A 226 5.60 -6.53 -14.69
N ASN A 227 6.62 -6.63 -13.82
CA ASN A 227 6.51 -6.47 -12.37
C ASN A 227 7.22 -5.19 -11.89
N SER A 228 7.18 -4.15 -12.73
CA SER A 228 8.04 -2.97 -12.60
C SER A 228 7.82 -2.19 -11.31
N CYS A 229 6.56 -2.07 -10.86
CA CYS A 229 6.22 -1.36 -9.64
C CYS A 229 6.87 -1.99 -8.39
N ALA A 230 6.71 -3.30 -8.21
CA ALA A 230 7.27 -4.01 -7.06
C ALA A 230 8.81 -3.97 -7.08
N TYR A 231 9.41 -4.07 -8.27
CA TYR A 231 10.86 -3.94 -8.46
C TYR A 231 11.40 -2.57 -8.05
N ILE A 232 10.73 -1.48 -8.46
CA ILE A 232 11.12 -0.12 -8.08
C ILE A 232 11.05 0.05 -6.56
N LEU A 233 10.00 -0.47 -5.92
CA LEU A 233 9.85 -0.44 -4.46
C LEU A 233 10.98 -1.21 -3.76
N ALA A 234 11.29 -2.43 -4.21
CA ALA A 234 12.35 -3.24 -3.62
C ALA A 234 13.73 -2.57 -3.73
N LYS A 235 14.03 -1.94 -4.86
CA LYS A 235 15.27 -1.16 -5.03
C LYS A 235 15.29 0.11 -4.19
N LYS A 236 14.17 0.83 -4.14
CA LYS A 236 14.04 2.05 -3.34
C LYS A 236 14.25 1.75 -1.86
N ALA A 237 13.76 0.60 -1.39
CA ALA A 237 13.93 0.17 0.00
C ALA A 237 15.40 0.13 0.42
N ILE A 238 16.32 -0.39 -0.41
CA ILE A 238 17.73 -0.51 -0.04
C ILE A 238 18.35 0.86 0.30
N ILE A 239 18.01 1.90 -0.46
CA ILE A 239 18.58 3.25 -0.32
C ILE A 239 17.79 4.19 0.61
N ASP A 240 16.58 3.81 1.03
CA ASP A 240 15.77 4.63 1.93
C ASP A 240 16.39 4.67 3.34
N SER A 241 16.20 5.71 4.14
CA SER A 241 16.72 5.72 5.52
C SER A 241 15.86 4.92 6.49
N ARG A 242 14.61 4.61 6.11
CA ARG A 242 13.65 3.86 6.93
C ARG A 242 13.82 2.36 6.72
N GLU A 243 13.58 1.58 7.77
CA GLU A 243 13.58 0.11 7.69
C GLU A 243 12.41 -0.41 6.87
N TRP A 244 11.24 0.21 6.97
CA TRP A 244 10.08 -0.10 6.16
C TRP A 244 9.12 1.08 6.09
N PHE A 245 8.25 1.08 5.09
CA PHE A 245 7.20 2.09 4.93
C PHE A 245 6.02 1.55 4.11
N ILE A 246 4.81 1.96 4.48
CA ILE A 246 3.57 1.65 3.76
C ILE A 246 2.98 2.95 3.21
N TYR A 247 2.60 2.90 1.94
CA TYR A 247 2.02 3.99 1.17
C TYR A 247 0.55 3.65 0.83
N HIS A 248 -0.39 4.38 1.43
CA HIS A 248 -1.82 4.24 1.12
C HIS A 248 -2.26 5.09 -0.10
N ILE A 249 -1.34 5.89 -0.62
CA ILE A 249 -1.48 6.66 -1.86
C ILE A 249 -0.25 6.35 -2.69
N CYS A 250 -0.40 6.24 -4.01
CA CYS A 250 0.73 5.94 -4.87
C CYS A 250 1.80 7.04 -4.70
N PRO A 251 3.03 6.71 -4.31
CA PRO A 251 4.06 7.72 -4.16
C PRO A 251 4.48 8.26 -5.53
N GLN A 252 4.89 9.53 -5.58
CA GLN A 252 5.22 10.21 -6.84
C GLN A 252 6.26 9.47 -7.68
N PHE A 253 7.25 8.84 -7.05
CA PHE A 253 8.29 8.07 -7.75
C PHE A 253 7.77 6.80 -8.44
N LEU A 254 6.55 6.37 -8.16
CA LEU A 254 5.92 5.16 -8.67
C LEU A 254 4.80 5.45 -9.68
N TYR A 255 4.41 6.72 -9.87
CA TYR A 255 3.30 7.11 -10.76
C TYR A 255 3.46 6.58 -12.18
N ASP A 256 4.64 6.73 -12.79
CA ASP A 256 4.85 6.28 -14.16
C ASP A 256 4.68 4.76 -14.30
N ALA A 257 5.19 4.00 -13.34
CA ALA A 257 5.09 2.55 -13.33
C ALA A 257 3.63 2.09 -13.13
N VAL A 258 2.91 2.69 -12.16
CA VAL A 258 1.51 2.38 -11.91
C VAL A 258 0.62 2.76 -13.09
N ASN A 259 0.87 3.90 -13.73
CA ASN A 259 0.11 4.31 -14.91
C ASN A 259 0.35 3.39 -16.11
N ASN A 260 1.57 2.85 -16.27
CA ASN A 260 1.86 1.85 -17.29
C ASN A 260 1.10 0.54 -17.04
N ASP A 261 1.00 0.10 -15.79
CA ASP A 261 0.21 -1.09 -15.41
C ASP A 261 -1.32 -0.83 -15.55
N SER A 262 -1.78 0.39 -15.23
CA SER A 262 -3.20 0.80 -15.25
C SER A 262 -3.74 1.05 -16.65
N SER A 263 -2.91 1.57 -17.57
CA SER A 263 -3.27 1.88 -18.96
C SER A 263 -3.46 0.66 -19.85
N CYS A 264 -3.27 -0.55 -19.29
CA CYS A 264 -3.72 -1.80 -19.87
C CYS A 264 -5.26 -1.90 -19.77
N LEU A 265 -5.95 -1.17 -20.66
CA LEU A 265 -7.33 -1.45 -21.02
C LEU A 265 -7.31 -2.53 -22.11
N ASP A 266 -8.17 -3.53 -21.94
CA ASP A 266 -8.46 -4.56 -22.96
C ASP A 266 -8.96 -3.93 -24.26
#